data_AF-A0A2T0B7K9-F1
#
_entry.id   AF-A0A2T0B7K9-F1
#
_cell.length_a   1.000
_cell.length_b   1.000
_cell.length_c   1.000
_cell.angle_alpha   90.00
_cell.angle_beta   90.00
_cell.angle_gamma   90.00
#
_symmetry.space_group_name_H-M   'P 1'
#
loop_
_entity.id
_entity.type
_entity.pdbx_description
1 polymer ?
#
loop_
_entity_poly.entity_id
_entity_poly.type
_entity_poly.pdbx_seq_one_letter_code
_entity_poly.pdbx_strand_id
1 'polypeptide(L)' 'MSLEEKWKRDRLVFVRITIDDMICKDCSYRFDCEIMCLMYEIKPDTILSGGKCDFYAKGESL' A
#
# COMPACT_ATOMS: atom_id res chain seq x y z
N MET A 1 7.22 -22.83 -24.80
CA MET A 1 6.14 -22.32 -23.93
C MET A 1 5.12 -21.65 -24.82
N SER A 2 3.93 -22.22 -24.92
CA SER A 2 2.84 -21.68 -25.73
C SER A 2 2.33 -20.35 -25.15
N LEU A 3 1.63 -19.57 -25.97
CA LEU A 3 1.01 -18.32 -25.52
C LEU A 3 0.03 -18.56 -24.35
N GLU A 4 -0.63 -19.71 -24.36
CA GLU A 4 -1.57 -20.16 -23.34
C GLU A 4 -0.88 -20.50 -22.01
N GLU A 5 0.28 -21.16 -22.07
CA GLU A 5 1.11 -21.43 -20.90
C GLU A 5 1.67 -20.13 -20.31
N LYS A 6 2.04 -19.18 -21.17
CA LYS A 6 2.51 -17.86 -20.76
C LYS A 6 1.38 -17.06 -20.09
N TRP A 7 0.17 -17.04 -20.63
CA TRP A 7 -0.98 -16.36 -20.02
C TRP A 7 -1.45 -16.99 -18.70
N LYS A 8 -1.41 -18.31 -18.57
CA LYS A 8 -1.71 -18.99 -17.29
C LYS A 8 -0.68 -18.63 -16.21
N ARG A 9 0.57 -18.41 -16.61
CA ARG A 9 1.67 -17.97 -15.74
C ARG A 9 1.56 -16.48 -15.40
N ASP A 10 1.24 -15.67 -16.40
CA ASP A 10 1.11 -14.22 -16.33
C ASP A 10 -0.30 -13.80 -15.86
N ARG A 11 -0.84 -14.44 -14.81
CA ARG A 11 -2.04 -13.92 -14.12
C ARG A 11 -1.67 -12.55 -13.53
N LEU A 12 -1.95 -11.50 -14.29
CA LEU A 12 -1.98 -10.13 -13.81
C LEU A 12 -3.16 -10.00 -12.86
N VAL A 13 -2.93 -10.36 -11.59
CA VAL A 13 -3.89 -10.10 -10.53
C VAL A 13 -3.75 -8.62 -10.21
N PHE A 14 -4.65 -7.80 -10.75
CA PHE A 14 -4.87 -6.44 -10.26
C PHE A 14 -5.55 -6.54 -8.90
N VAL A 15 -4.78 -6.86 -7.86
CA VAL A 15 -5.26 -6.76 -6.49
C VAL A 15 -5.39 -5.28 -6.18
N ARG A 16 -6.60 -4.83 -5.90
CA ARG A 16 -6.81 -3.48 -5.36
C ARG A 16 -6.18 -3.44 -3.97
N ILE A 17 -5.09 -2.69 -3.84
CA ILE A 17 -4.49 -2.39 -2.54
C ILE A 17 -5.36 -1.35 -1.85
N THR A 18 -5.68 -1.60 -0.58
CA THR A 18 -6.44 -0.68 0.28
C THR A 18 -5.58 -0.25 1.47
N ILE A 19 -6.02 0.78 2.22
CA ILE A 19 -5.36 1.20 3.48
C ILE A 19 -5.05 0.01 4.39
N ASP A 20 -5.94 -1.00 4.48
CA ASP A 20 -5.76 -2.15 5.38
C ASP A 20 -4.57 -3.06 4.99
N ASP A 21 -4.18 -3.00 3.72
CA ASP A 21 -3.00 -3.69 3.18
C ASP A 21 -1.71 -2.88 3.40
N MET A 22 -1.82 -1.61 3.78
CA MET A 22 -0.68 -0.72 4.00
C MET A 22 -0.15 -0.81 5.43
N ILE A 23 1.15 -0.58 5.58
CA ILE A 23 1.77 -0.43 6.91
C ILE A 23 1.19 0.77 7.68
N CYS A 24 0.63 1.76 6.98
CA CYS A 24 0.09 2.97 7.58
C CYS A 24 -1.35 2.85 8.12
N LYS A 25 -1.96 1.65 8.10
CA LYS A 25 -3.37 1.45 8.48
C LYS A 25 -3.73 1.97 9.87
N ASP A 26 -2.78 1.91 10.81
CA ASP A 26 -2.91 2.36 12.19
C ASP A 26 -1.90 3.48 12.53
N CYS A 27 -1.41 4.21 11.52
CA CYS A 27 -0.44 5.28 11.72
C CYS A 27 -1.12 6.53 12.31
N SER A 28 -0.48 7.15 13.30
CA SER A 28 -0.93 8.40 13.94
C SER A 28 -0.94 9.59 12.98
N TYR A 29 -0.16 9.53 11.91
CA TYR A 29 -0.09 10.54 10.88
C TYR A 29 -1.12 10.37 9.76
N ARG A 30 -1.97 9.32 9.81
CA ARG A 30 -2.93 9.02 8.75
C ARG A 30 -4.05 10.06 8.69
N PHE A 31 -4.60 10.22 7.49
CA PHE A 31 -5.90 10.85 7.26
C PHE A 31 -6.89 9.79 6.75
N ASP A 32 -8.15 10.16 6.52
CA ASP A 32 -9.14 9.32 5.83
C ASP A 32 -8.87 9.17 4.31
N CYS A 33 -7.62 9.36 3.90
CA CYS A 33 -7.15 9.22 2.52
C CYS A 33 -5.95 8.29 2.45
N GLU A 34 -5.99 7.33 1.53
CA GLU A 34 -4.97 6.29 1.37
C GLU A 34 -3.65 6.86 0.85
N ILE A 35 -3.73 7.93 0.06
CA ILE A 35 -2.64 8.45 -0.76
C ILE A 35 -1.78 9.48 -0.01
N MET A 36 -2.34 10.10 1.03
CA MET A 36 -1.73 11.23 1.75
C MET A 36 -1.59 10.94 3.25
N CYS A 37 -0.73 11.70 3.94
CA CYS A 37 -0.61 11.73 5.39
C CYS A 37 0.11 13.03 5.82
N LEU A 38 0.27 13.27 7.13
CA LEU A 38 0.99 14.47 7.60
C LEU A 38 2.45 14.57 7.12
N MET A 39 3.06 13.43 6.77
CA MET A 39 4.47 13.36 6.32
C MET A 39 4.63 13.43 4.80
N TYR A 40 3.56 13.15 4.05
CA TYR A 40 3.61 13.05 2.59
C TYR A 40 2.33 13.64 1.99
N GLU A 41 2.51 14.65 1.14
CA GLU A 41 1.43 15.17 0.28
C GLU A 41 0.97 14.08 -0.71
N ILE A 42 1.89 13.30 -1.26
CA ILE A 42 1.62 12.07 -2.00
C ILE A 42 2.63 11.01 -1.54
N LYS A 43 2.15 9.87 -1.04
CA LYS A 43 3.02 8.77 -0.61
C LYS A 43 3.79 8.19 -1.81
N PRO A 44 5.07 7.84 -1.64
CA PRO A 44 5.82 7.10 -2.66
C PRO A 44 5.14 5.77 -3.03
N ASP A 45 5.27 5.36 -4.29
CA ASP A 45 4.69 4.12 -4.82
C ASP A 45 5.10 2.89 -4.02
N THR A 46 6.32 2.88 -3.48
CA THR A 46 6.82 1.80 -2.63
C THR A 46 5.98 1.65 -1.36
N ILE A 47 5.55 2.75 -0.75
CA ILE A 47 4.67 2.75 0.43
C ILE A 47 3.24 2.41 0.00
N LEU A 48 2.77 2.97 -1.12
CA LEU A 48 1.45 2.67 -1.67
C LEU A 48 1.28 1.19 -2.01
N SER A 49 2.37 0.51 -2.37
CA SER A 49 2.40 -0.91 -2.69
C SER A 49 2.63 -1.82 -1.46
N GLY A 50 2.41 -1.31 -0.24
CA GLY A 50 2.56 -2.07 1.01
C GLY A 50 4.01 -2.14 1.55
N GLY A 51 4.93 -1.37 0.99
CA GLY A 51 6.31 -1.29 1.47
C GLY A 51 6.47 -0.53 2.79
N LYS A 52 7.70 -0.53 3.31
CA LYS A 52 8.04 0.12 4.58
C LYS A 52 7.93 1.65 4.48
N CYS A 53 7.42 2.27 5.54
CA CYS A 53 7.45 3.72 5.75
C CYS A 53 8.38 4.04 6.93
N ASP A 54 9.42 4.85 6.72
CA ASP A 54 10.38 5.20 7.80
C ASP A 54 9.81 6.20 8.81
N PHE A 55 8.75 6.91 8.45
CA PHE A 55 8.02 7.82 9.34
C PHE A 55 6.81 7.17 10.01
N TYR A 56 6.66 5.84 9.90
CA TYR A 56 5.55 5.15 10.55
C TYR A 56 5.62 5.32 12.07
N ALA A 57 4.52 5.83 12.64
CA ALA A 57 4.33 5.93 14.08
C ALA A 57 2.96 5.34 14.41
N LYS A 58 2.94 4.23 15.15
CA LYS A 58 1.69 3.58 15.55
C LYS A 58 0.88 4.52 16.44
N GLY A 59 -0.39 4.72 16.11
CA GLY A 59 -1.31 5.46 16.97
C GLY A 59 -1.53 4.71 18.28
N GLU A 60 -1.45 5.42 19.41
CA GLU A 60 -1.94 4.87 20.68
C GLU A 60 -3.47 4.81 20.61
N SER A 61 -4.02 3.61 20.79
CA SER A 61 -5.45 3.43 20.96
C SER A 61 -5.81 3.97 22.35
N LEU A 62 -6.56 5.06 22.42
CA LEU A 62 -7.21 5.52 23.66
C LEU A 62 -8.24 4.50 24.14
#